data_AF-A0A2E2A3B7-F1
#
_entry.id   AF-A0A2E2A3B7-F1
#
_cell.length_a   1.000
_cell.length_b   1.000
_cell.length_c   1.000
_cell.angle_alpha   90.00
_cell.angle_beta   90.00
_cell.angle_gamma   90.00
#
_symmetry.space_group_name_H-M   'P 1'
#
loop_
_entity.id
_entity.type
_entity.pdbx_description
1 polymer ?
#
loop_
_entity_poly.entity_id
_entity_poly.type
_entity_poly.pdbx_seq_one_letter_code
_entity_poly.pdbx_strand_id
1 'polypeptide(L)'
;MRFILILLANICFTMSLQEAYNNASSFEEYDKYIILEPGQTYYGGLGIYEGDVFIDCKGSIIDLQNQNGIWIYADEDYLASLDIQYCNIINGAYYGISYSGISSGSVTNCNFYNNDIGIKPFDYSQVDIENCNFIDNLSYGLGIIGEYASVTVNYSNSWGSENGDYWENCPG
;
A
#
# COMPACT_ATOMS: atom_id res chain seq x y z
N MET A 1 -27.94 -42.52 -20.07
CA MET A 1 -26.87 -41.96 -19.22
C MET A 1 -26.82 -40.45 -19.50
N ARG A 2 -27.38 -39.63 -18.61
CA ARG A 2 -27.41 -38.16 -18.77
C ARG A 2 -26.12 -37.59 -18.15
N PHE A 3 -25.20 -37.11 -18.97
CA PHE A 3 -24.06 -36.33 -18.50
C PHE A 3 -24.56 -34.91 -18.16
N ILE A 4 -24.52 -34.55 -16.89
CA ILE A 4 -24.72 -33.18 -16.43
C ILE A 4 -23.34 -32.52 -16.44
N LEU A 5 -23.17 -31.55 -17.35
CA LEU A 5 -21.98 -30.71 -17.42
C LEU A 5 -22.17 -29.56 -16.41
N ILE A 6 -21.45 -29.58 -15.29
CA ILE A 6 -21.46 -28.46 -14.33
C ILE A 6 -20.45 -27.43 -14.83
N LEU A 7 -20.97 -26.33 -15.38
CA LEU A 7 -20.18 -25.17 -15.75
C LEU A 7 -19.85 -24.38 -14.46
N LEU A 8 -18.64 -24.52 -13.94
CA LEU A 8 -18.13 -23.65 -12.89
C LEU A 8 -17.79 -22.30 -13.54
N ALA A 9 -18.77 -21.40 -13.59
CA ALA A 9 -18.50 -20.00 -13.87
C ALA A 9 -17.72 -19.44 -12.68
N ASN A 10 -16.45 -19.08 -12.88
CA ASN A 10 -15.73 -18.24 -11.94
C ASN A 10 -16.45 -16.89 -11.91
N ILE A 11 -17.31 -16.72 -10.91
CA ILE A 11 -17.87 -15.40 -10.59
C ILE A 11 -16.67 -14.62 -10.06
N CYS A 12 -16.18 -13.64 -10.83
CA CYS A 12 -15.24 -12.64 -10.33
C CYS A 12 -15.95 -11.90 -9.19
N PHE A 13 -15.77 -12.35 -7.96
CA PHE A 13 -16.19 -11.59 -6.81
C PHE A 13 -15.22 -10.42 -6.67
N THR A 14 -15.76 -9.21 -6.86
CA THR A 14 -15.06 -8.00 -6.48
C THR A 14 -14.90 -8.03 -4.96
N MET A 15 -13.67 -8.14 -4.47
CA MET A 15 -13.37 -8.09 -3.05
C MET A 15 -12.75 -6.73 -2.73
N SER A 16 -13.15 -6.13 -1.62
CA SER A 16 -12.46 -4.94 -1.11
C SER A 16 -11.16 -5.33 -0.41
N LEU A 17 -10.19 -4.40 -0.36
CA LEU A 17 -8.97 -4.61 0.42
C LEU A 17 -9.30 -4.81 1.92
N GLN A 18 -10.30 -4.08 2.42
CA GLN A 18 -10.79 -4.21 3.80
C GLN A 18 -11.34 -5.61 4.10
N GLU A 19 -12.06 -6.24 3.16
CA GLU A 19 -12.56 -7.61 3.33
C GLU A 19 -11.40 -8.63 3.36
N ALA A 20 -10.40 -8.46 2.50
CA ALA A 20 -9.20 -9.29 2.54
C ALA A 20 -8.49 -9.19 3.90
N TYR A 21 -8.33 -7.96 4.42
CA TYR A 21 -7.77 -7.70 5.75
C TYR A 21 -8.59 -8.33 6.89
N ASN A 22 -9.92 -8.16 6.85
CA ASN A 22 -10.80 -8.70 7.89
C ASN A 22 -10.76 -10.23 7.94
N ASN A 23 -10.65 -10.89 6.78
CA ASN A 23 -10.60 -12.34 6.66
C ASN A 23 -9.22 -12.94 6.90
N ALA A 24 -8.16 -12.13 6.91
CA ALA A 24 -6.79 -12.61 7.10
C ALA A 24 -6.55 -13.09 8.54
N SER A 25 -5.82 -14.20 8.63
CA SER A 25 -5.28 -14.75 9.88
C SER A 25 -3.89 -14.19 10.14
N SER A 26 -3.41 -14.37 11.36
CA SER A 26 -2.00 -14.15 11.69
C SER A 26 -1.11 -15.27 11.12
N PHE A 27 0.15 -14.93 10.85
CA PHE A 27 1.20 -15.87 10.46
C PHE A 27 2.58 -15.25 10.74
N GLU A 28 3.50 -16.06 11.27
CA GLU A 28 4.82 -15.60 11.75
C GLU A 28 4.69 -14.42 12.73
N GLU A 29 5.43 -13.33 12.54
CA GLU A 29 5.33 -12.12 13.36
C GLU A 29 4.09 -11.26 13.06
N TYR A 30 3.37 -11.51 11.97
CA TYR A 30 2.28 -10.63 11.55
C TYR A 30 0.93 -11.04 12.16
N ASP A 31 0.24 -10.08 12.76
CA ASP A 31 -1.14 -10.19 13.22
C ASP A 31 -2.11 -10.40 12.04
N LYS A 32 -1.78 -9.81 10.89
CA LYS A 32 -2.54 -9.93 9.65
C LYS A 32 -1.62 -10.28 8.49
N TYR A 33 -1.70 -11.51 8.01
CA TYR A 33 -0.93 -12.01 6.88
C TYR A 33 -1.83 -12.19 5.65
N ILE A 34 -1.74 -11.25 4.71
CA ILE A 34 -2.65 -11.15 3.57
C ILE A 34 -1.93 -11.61 2.31
N ILE A 35 -2.47 -12.63 1.65
CA ILE A 35 -2.06 -13.03 0.31
C ILE A 35 -3.21 -12.75 -0.65
N LEU A 36 -3.00 -11.85 -1.60
CA LEU A 36 -3.99 -11.54 -2.61
C LEU A 36 -3.86 -12.49 -3.82
N GLU A 37 -4.97 -12.68 -4.51
CA GLU A 37 -5.02 -13.53 -5.70
C GLU A 37 -4.37 -12.81 -6.90
N PRO A 38 -3.42 -13.45 -7.62
CA PRO A 38 -2.73 -12.85 -8.75
C PRO A 38 -3.69 -12.36 -9.85
N GLY A 39 -3.42 -11.16 -10.38
CA GLY A 39 -4.19 -10.59 -11.48
C GLY A 39 -5.62 -10.15 -11.13
N GLN A 40 -6.00 -10.16 -9.85
CA GLN A 40 -7.26 -9.58 -9.39
C GLN A 40 -7.12 -8.09 -9.07
N THR A 41 -8.25 -7.40 -8.99
CA THR A 41 -8.34 -6.03 -8.49
C THR A 41 -9.10 -6.03 -7.17
N TYR A 42 -8.46 -5.47 -6.15
CA TYR A 42 -9.04 -5.21 -4.84
C TYR A 42 -9.37 -3.73 -4.73
N TYR A 43 -10.54 -3.41 -4.21
CA TYR A 43 -11.05 -2.04 -4.19
C TYR A 43 -10.99 -1.40 -2.81
N GLY A 44 -10.75 -0.09 -2.80
CA GLY A 44 -10.81 0.78 -1.62
C GLY A 44 -9.54 0.82 -0.78
N GLY A 45 -9.51 1.77 0.16
CA GLY A 45 -8.38 1.95 1.08
C GLY A 45 -8.41 0.99 2.27
N LEU A 46 -7.37 1.08 3.10
CA LEU A 46 -7.23 0.30 4.34
C LEU A 46 -6.57 1.17 5.42
N GLY A 47 -7.14 1.15 6.62
CA GLY A 47 -6.57 1.79 7.80
C GLY A 47 -5.98 0.76 8.76
N ILE A 48 -4.74 1.00 9.19
CA ILE A 48 -4.01 0.15 10.13
C ILE A 48 -3.60 1.04 11.31
N TYR A 49 -4.18 0.77 12.47
CA TYR A 49 -3.97 1.54 13.71
C TYR A 49 -3.46 0.69 14.87
N GLU A 50 -3.27 -0.62 14.63
CA GLU A 50 -2.67 -1.55 15.59
C GLU A 50 -2.15 -2.80 14.86
N GLY A 51 -1.09 -3.38 15.40
CA GLY A 51 -0.56 -4.67 14.98
C GLY A 51 0.34 -4.64 13.75
N ASP A 52 0.98 -5.78 13.50
CA ASP A 52 1.89 -5.98 12.39
C ASP A 52 1.16 -6.61 11.20
N VAL A 53 1.20 -5.93 10.05
CA VAL A 53 0.45 -6.32 8.85
C VAL A 53 1.40 -6.63 7.71
N PHE A 54 1.17 -7.76 7.05
CA PHE A 54 1.85 -8.14 5.82
C PHE A 54 0.86 -8.26 4.66
N ILE A 55 1.21 -7.71 3.50
CA ILE A 55 0.42 -7.81 2.26
C ILE A 55 1.31 -8.26 1.10
N ASP A 56 1.07 -9.47 0.59
CA ASP A 56 1.62 -9.92 -0.68
C ASP A 56 0.54 -9.87 -1.77
N CYS A 57 0.68 -8.94 -2.69
CA CYS A 57 -0.27 -8.76 -3.77
C CYS A 57 -0.10 -9.80 -4.90
N LYS A 58 1.05 -10.46 -5.03
CA LYS A 58 1.38 -11.34 -6.16
C LYS A 58 1.07 -10.74 -7.54
N GLY A 59 1.31 -9.45 -7.70
CA GLY A 59 1.04 -8.69 -8.93
C GLY A 59 -0.41 -8.24 -9.11
N SER A 60 -1.28 -8.39 -8.11
CA SER A 60 -2.64 -7.83 -8.11
C SER A 60 -2.65 -6.30 -8.06
N ILE A 61 -3.81 -5.73 -8.35
CA ILE A 61 -4.07 -4.29 -8.32
C ILE A 61 -4.87 -3.95 -7.07
N ILE A 62 -4.45 -2.92 -6.34
CA ILE A 62 -5.25 -2.23 -5.33
C ILE A 62 -5.70 -0.92 -5.97
N ASP A 63 -6.98 -0.84 -6.33
CA ASP A 63 -7.61 0.38 -6.84
C ASP A 63 -8.28 1.10 -5.67
N LEU A 64 -7.69 2.22 -5.26
CA LEU A 64 -8.13 3.00 -4.11
C LEU A 64 -9.43 3.78 -4.39
N GLN A 65 -9.89 3.84 -5.65
CA GLN A 65 -11.15 4.47 -6.04
C GLN A 65 -11.30 5.92 -5.56
N ASN A 66 -10.22 6.70 -5.60
CA ASN A 66 -10.14 8.07 -5.06
C ASN A 66 -10.46 8.17 -3.56
N GLN A 67 -10.24 7.10 -2.79
CA GLN A 67 -10.22 7.17 -1.33
C GLN A 67 -8.85 7.62 -0.84
N ASN A 68 -8.69 7.78 0.48
CA ASN A 68 -7.48 8.35 1.06
C ASN A 68 -6.20 7.60 0.67
N GLY A 69 -6.26 6.26 0.65
CA GLY A 69 -5.12 5.38 0.46
C GLY A 69 -5.10 4.25 1.48
N ILE A 70 -3.97 3.55 1.54
CA ILE A 70 -3.61 2.72 2.69
C ILE A 70 -2.91 3.63 3.70
N TRP A 71 -3.34 3.64 4.96
CA TRP A 71 -2.72 4.48 5.99
C TRP A 71 -2.41 3.68 7.24
N ILE A 72 -1.19 3.90 7.75
CA ILE A 72 -0.66 3.32 8.97
C ILE A 72 -0.42 4.47 9.94
N TYR A 73 -0.96 4.33 11.14
CA TYR A 73 -0.70 5.23 12.25
C TYR A 73 -0.31 4.41 13.47
N ALA A 74 0.78 4.81 14.12
CA ALA A 74 1.21 4.23 15.37
C ALA A 74 1.63 5.32 16.38
N ASP A 75 1.43 5.04 17.66
CA ASP A 75 1.95 5.85 18.77
C ASP A 75 2.50 4.94 19.89
N GLU A 76 2.86 5.54 21.03
CA GLU A 76 3.45 4.81 22.16
C GLU A 76 2.53 3.76 22.80
N ASP A 77 1.21 3.90 22.63
CA ASP A 77 0.22 2.97 23.15
C ASP A 77 -0.21 1.94 22.10
N TYR A 78 -0.20 2.32 20.82
CA TYR A 78 -0.66 1.50 19.69
C TYR A 78 0.42 1.41 18.60
N LEU A 79 1.22 0.35 18.65
CA LEU A 79 2.19 0.05 17.59
C LEU A 79 1.47 -0.51 16.36
N ALA A 80 1.90 -0.06 15.17
CA ALA A 80 1.39 -0.53 13.90
C ALA A 80 2.48 -0.53 12.83
N SER A 81 2.54 -1.59 12.03
CA SER A 81 3.46 -1.70 10.89
C SER A 81 2.78 -2.26 9.63
N LEU A 82 3.35 -1.94 8.47
CA LEU A 82 2.95 -2.55 7.20
C LEU A 82 4.17 -2.92 6.37
N ASP A 83 4.33 -4.21 6.13
CA ASP A 83 5.18 -4.74 5.06
C ASP A 83 4.31 -5.12 3.86
N ILE A 84 4.65 -4.59 2.69
CA ILE A 84 3.85 -4.78 1.48
C ILE A 84 4.70 -5.03 0.25
N GLN A 85 4.31 -6.03 -0.55
CA GLN A 85 5.09 -6.45 -1.70
C GLN A 85 4.28 -6.84 -2.94
N TYR A 86 4.91 -6.65 -4.10
CA TYR A 86 4.40 -7.07 -5.42
C TYR A 86 3.04 -6.46 -5.78
N CYS A 87 2.75 -5.23 -5.34
CA CYS A 87 1.46 -4.57 -5.53
C CYS A 87 1.48 -3.54 -6.67
N ASN A 88 0.33 -3.35 -7.32
CA ASN A 88 0.06 -2.17 -8.15
C ASN A 88 -1.00 -1.32 -7.44
N ILE A 89 -0.62 -0.17 -6.89
CA ILE A 89 -1.48 0.69 -6.06
C ILE A 89 -1.84 1.94 -6.83
N ILE A 90 -3.13 2.14 -7.09
CA ILE A 90 -3.61 3.17 -8.01
C ILE A 90 -4.76 4.00 -7.48
N ASN A 91 -4.92 5.19 -8.06
CA ASN A 91 -6.09 6.07 -7.89
C ASN A 91 -6.33 6.51 -6.43
N GLY A 92 -5.29 6.74 -5.64
CA GLY A 92 -5.40 7.33 -4.30
C GLY A 92 -5.61 8.85 -4.36
N ALA A 93 -6.64 9.36 -3.67
CA ALA A 93 -6.95 10.79 -3.68
C ALA A 93 -5.94 11.65 -2.92
N TYR A 94 -5.24 11.07 -1.93
CA TYR A 94 -4.18 11.76 -1.18
C TYR A 94 -2.87 10.99 -1.25
N TYR A 95 -2.92 9.67 -1.07
CA TYR A 95 -1.72 8.84 -1.15
C TYR A 95 -2.03 7.42 -1.61
N GLY A 96 -1.02 6.74 -2.16
CA GLY A 96 -1.03 5.28 -2.28
C GLY A 96 -0.90 4.64 -0.90
N ILE A 97 0.19 4.95 -0.20
CA ILE A 97 0.44 4.55 1.20
C ILE A 97 0.92 5.74 2.03
N SER A 98 0.44 5.86 3.27
CA SER A 98 0.91 6.82 4.27
C SER A 98 1.39 6.10 5.54
N TYR A 99 2.60 6.41 5.99
CA TYR A 99 3.13 6.00 7.30
C TYR A 99 3.19 7.25 8.20
N SER A 100 2.71 7.17 9.45
CA SER A 100 2.58 8.31 10.37
C SER A 100 2.77 7.92 11.84
N GLY A 101 3.04 8.92 12.69
CA GLY A 101 3.43 8.68 14.08
C GLY A 101 4.77 7.93 14.17
N ILE A 102 4.81 6.83 14.93
CA ILE A 102 6.00 5.96 15.05
C ILE A 102 5.91 4.68 14.19
N SER A 103 5.03 4.66 13.17
CA SER A 103 4.80 3.46 12.36
C SER A 103 6.03 3.06 11.55
N SER A 104 6.18 1.76 11.29
CA SER A 104 7.30 1.24 10.48
C SER A 104 6.83 0.31 9.37
N GLY A 105 7.74 -0.01 8.44
CA GLY A 105 7.53 -1.09 7.48
C GLY A 105 8.36 -0.99 6.22
N SER A 106 8.11 -1.93 5.31
CA SER A 106 8.79 -2.05 4.02
C SER A 106 7.83 -2.07 2.84
N VAL A 107 8.26 -1.47 1.73
CA VAL A 107 7.53 -1.44 0.47
C VAL A 107 8.43 -1.96 -0.63
N THR A 108 8.14 -3.16 -1.14
CA THR A 108 9.07 -3.89 -2.01
C THR A 108 8.42 -4.36 -3.31
N ASN A 109 9.04 -4.10 -4.47
CA ASN A 109 8.55 -4.54 -5.78
C ASN A 109 7.13 -4.01 -6.12
N CYS A 110 6.82 -2.78 -5.71
CA CYS A 110 5.50 -2.17 -5.91
C CYS A 110 5.50 -1.09 -6.99
N ASN A 111 4.35 -0.89 -7.64
CA ASN A 111 4.10 0.20 -8.57
C ASN A 111 3.02 1.13 -8.01
N PHE A 112 3.25 2.44 -8.07
CA PHE A 112 2.33 3.48 -7.63
C PHE A 112 1.97 4.36 -8.82
N TYR A 113 0.71 4.33 -9.23
CA TYR A 113 0.25 5.05 -10.42
C TYR A 113 -1.00 5.88 -10.17
N ASN A 114 -1.00 7.15 -10.63
CA ASN A 114 -2.17 8.03 -10.53
C ASN A 114 -2.70 8.18 -9.08
N ASN A 115 -1.80 8.19 -8.10
CA ASN A 115 -2.12 8.65 -6.74
C ASN A 115 -1.73 10.13 -6.62
N ASP A 116 -2.26 10.88 -5.66
CA ASP A 116 -1.74 12.23 -5.42
C ASP A 116 -0.27 12.18 -4.97
N ILE A 117 0.01 11.47 -3.88
CA ILE A 117 1.37 11.08 -3.48
C ILE A 117 1.51 9.55 -3.56
N GLY A 118 2.56 8.99 -4.17
CA GLY A 118 2.74 7.52 -4.19
C GLY A 118 2.90 6.93 -2.78
N ILE A 119 3.96 7.32 -2.08
CA ILE A 119 4.18 7.00 -0.65
C ILE A 119 4.45 8.28 0.14
N LYS A 120 3.88 8.38 1.33
CA LYS A 120 4.01 9.53 2.22
C LYS A 120 4.42 9.12 3.65
N PRO A 121 5.72 9.03 3.96
CA PRO A 121 6.21 8.91 5.33
C PRO A 121 6.13 10.27 6.05
N PHE A 122 5.67 10.25 7.31
CA PHE A 122 5.46 11.42 8.15
C PHE A 122 5.82 11.13 9.62
N ASP A 123 6.00 12.19 10.43
CA ASP A 123 6.40 12.13 11.84
C ASP A 123 7.71 11.34 12.05
N TYR A 124 7.71 10.36 12.95
CA TYR A 124 8.86 9.54 13.35
C TYR A 124 8.86 8.17 12.65
N SER A 125 8.15 8.06 11.52
CA SER A 125 8.03 6.78 10.82
C SER A 125 9.35 6.30 10.23
N GLN A 126 9.48 4.97 10.10
CA GLN A 126 10.66 4.31 9.56
C GLN A 126 10.26 3.41 8.39
N VAL A 127 10.67 3.77 7.17
CA VAL A 127 10.18 3.12 5.95
C VAL A 127 11.35 2.73 5.04
N ASP A 128 11.42 1.45 4.68
CA ASP A 128 12.33 0.95 3.66
C ASP A 128 11.59 0.74 2.33
N ILE A 129 12.09 1.35 1.26
CA ILE A 129 11.49 1.30 -0.08
C ILE A 129 12.49 0.65 -1.03
N GLU A 130 12.12 -0.49 -1.62
CA GLU A 130 13.00 -1.24 -2.52
C GLU A 130 12.31 -1.63 -3.82
N ASN A 131 13.00 -1.40 -4.94
CA ASN A 131 12.58 -1.80 -6.28
C ASN A 131 11.14 -1.37 -6.62
N CYS A 132 10.79 -0.14 -6.26
CA CYS A 132 9.46 0.43 -6.51
C CYS A 132 9.47 1.41 -7.69
N ASN A 133 8.33 1.53 -8.37
CA ASN A 133 8.13 2.54 -9.41
C ASN A 133 7.00 3.49 -9.03
N PHE A 134 7.26 4.79 -9.17
CA PHE A 134 6.28 5.85 -8.99
C PHE A 134 6.02 6.52 -10.34
N ILE A 135 4.80 6.41 -10.85
CA ILE A 135 4.49 6.66 -12.25
C ILE A 135 3.29 7.61 -12.32
N ASP A 136 3.46 8.77 -12.94
CA ASP A 136 2.36 9.71 -13.20
C ASP A 136 1.47 9.94 -11.97
N ASN A 137 2.07 10.15 -10.80
CA ASN A 137 1.33 10.57 -9.59
C ASN A 137 1.00 12.06 -9.71
N LEU A 138 -0.15 12.51 -9.17
CA LEU A 138 -0.65 13.86 -9.42
C LEU A 138 0.30 14.91 -8.86
N SER A 139 0.77 14.74 -7.62
CA SER A 139 1.76 15.64 -7.02
C SER A 139 3.16 15.04 -7.06
N TYR A 140 3.38 13.96 -6.30
CA TYR A 140 4.72 13.42 -6.05
C TYR A 140 4.76 11.89 -6.06
N GLY A 141 5.88 11.30 -6.50
CA GLY A 141 6.09 9.87 -6.35
C GLY A 141 6.30 9.47 -4.89
N LEU A 142 7.26 10.12 -4.23
CA LEU A 142 7.54 9.96 -2.80
C LEU A 142 7.55 11.34 -2.13
N GLY A 143 6.73 11.51 -1.10
CA GLY A 143 6.67 12.73 -0.29
C GLY A 143 7.08 12.46 1.15
N ILE A 144 8.32 12.79 1.51
CA ILE A 144 8.83 12.71 2.89
C ILE A 144 8.49 14.03 3.58
N ILE A 145 7.60 13.97 4.56
CA ILE A 145 7.08 15.16 5.24
C ILE A 145 7.61 15.22 6.68
N GLY A 146 8.19 16.36 7.05
CA GLY A 146 8.73 16.60 8.39
C GLY A 146 10.20 16.20 8.55
N GLU A 147 10.74 16.39 9.76
CA GLU A 147 12.18 16.27 10.05
C GLU A 147 12.60 14.89 10.59
N TYR A 148 11.65 14.05 11.03
CA TYR A 148 11.96 12.85 11.81
C TYR A 148 11.74 11.53 11.07
N ALA A 149 11.11 11.54 9.90
CA ALA A 149 10.86 10.34 9.13
C ALA A 149 12.20 9.79 8.61
N SER A 150 12.49 8.52 8.86
CA SER A 150 13.66 7.83 8.33
C SER A 150 13.24 7.00 7.14
N VAL A 151 13.80 7.29 5.96
CA VAL A 151 13.43 6.61 4.73
C VAL A 151 14.67 6.11 4.00
N THR A 152 14.74 4.81 3.73
CA THR A 152 15.75 4.22 2.85
C THR A 152 15.12 3.95 1.49
N VAL A 153 15.76 4.38 0.40
CA VAL A 153 15.27 4.12 -0.96
C VAL A 153 16.34 3.41 -1.78
N ASN A 154 16.05 2.21 -2.25
CA ASN A 154 16.95 1.38 -3.05
C ASN A 154 16.28 0.96 -4.36
N TYR A 155 17.05 1.00 -5.47
CA TYR A 155 16.65 0.48 -6.78
C TYR A 155 15.28 0.96 -7.30
N SER A 156 14.81 2.12 -6.85
CA SER A 156 13.47 2.64 -7.15
C SER A 156 13.53 3.78 -8.16
N ASN A 157 12.47 3.91 -8.96
CA ASN A 157 12.36 4.91 -10.02
C ASN A 157 11.10 5.74 -9.85
N SER A 158 11.16 7.01 -10.23
CA SER A 158 10.00 7.91 -10.23
C SER A 158 10.04 8.76 -11.50
N TRP A 159 8.90 8.92 -12.17
CA TRP A 159 8.76 9.78 -13.33
C TRP A 159 7.30 10.22 -13.58
N GLY A 160 7.15 11.35 -14.28
CA GLY A 160 5.85 11.79 -14.81
C GLY A 160 4.93 12.47 -13.80
N SER A 161 5.37 12.66 -12.56
CA SER A 161 4.56 13.34 -11.54
C SER A 161 4.55 14.86 -11.76
N GLU A 162 3.41 15.54 -11.53
CA GLU A 162 3.26 16.95 -11.99
C GLU A 162 4.11 17.94 -11.18
N ASN A 163 4.21 17.77 -9.86
CA ASN A 163 4.93 18.70 -8.98
C ASN A 163 6.40 18.29 -8.74
N GLY A 164 6.74 17.03 -9.04
CA GLY A 164 8.09 16.50 -8.95
C GLY A 164 8.11 15.00 -8.62
N ASP A 165 9.19 14.32 -8.96
CA ASP A 165 9.30 12.87 -8.73
C ASP A 165 9.50 12.50 -7.25
N TYR A 166 10.20 13.37 -6.52
CA TYR A 166 10.48 13.25 -5.09
C TYR A 166 10.26 14.61 -4.42
N TRP A 167 9.64 14.59 -3.24
CA TRP A 167 9.50 15.74 -2.38
C TRP A 167 10.06 15.41 -1.01
N GLU A 168 11.14 16.12 -0.66
CA GLU A 168 11.71 16.13 0.68
C GLU A 168 11.56 17.57 1.16
N ASN A 169 10.59 17.85 2.02
CA ASN A 169 10.51 19.18 2.60
C ASN A 169 9.79 19.20 3.95
N CYS A 170 10.39 19.92 4.88
CA CYS A 170 9.82 20.30 6.16
C CYS A 170 8.98 21.55 5.97
N PRO A 171 7.63 21.50 5.93
CA PRO A 171 6.89 22.61 6.47
C PRO A 171 7.12 22.57 7.98
N GLY A 172 7.91 23.53 8.48
CA GLY A 172 8.16 23.70 9.91
C GLY A 172 6.92 24.00 10.74
#